data_AF-A0AAV2N8V0-F1
#
_entry.id   AF-A0AAV2N8V0-F1
#
_cell.length_a   1.000
_cell.length_b   1.000
_cell.length_c   1.000
_cell.angle_alpha   90.00
_cell.angle_beta   90.00
_cell.angle_gamma   90.00
#
_symmetry.space_group_name_H-M   'P 1'
#
loop_
_entity.id
_entity.type
_entity.pdbx_description
1 polymer ?
#
loop_
_entity_poly.entity_id
_entity_poly.type
_entity_poly.pdbx_seq_one_letter_code
_entity_poly.pdbx_strand_id
1 'polypeptide(L)'
;MKNLLLVACLLTISFASDPAKVKKFYDSIDTCVQELHTPGVPKKSPLNIEQYTPDIVLCSLHKHDMIDEQGLIIKEKLFENFDNIISDETKLRQAKEIISMCIEQAYQSPVSNYEKTMAVINCGTRVIDLFEKPQ
;
A
#
# COMPACT_ATOMS: atom_id res chain seq x y z
N MET A 1 -34.99 33.42 13.37
CA MET A 1 -33.73 32.69 13.59
C MET A 1 -34.02 31.19 13.73
N LYS A 2 -34.11 30.42 12.63
CA LYS A 2 -34.37 28.97 12.71
C LYS A 2 -33.92 28.15 11.49
N ASN A 3 -33.08 28.71 10.61
CA ASN A 3 -32.66 28.04 9.37
C ASN A 3 -31.14 27.80 9.26
N LEU A 4 -30.35 28.19 10.27
CA LEU A 4 -28.88 28.10 10.21
C LEU A 4 -28.30 26.77 10.76
N LEU A 5 -29.14 25.88 11.29
CA LEU A 5 -28.69 24.65 11.96
C LEU A 5 -28.54 23.44 11.02
N LEU A 6 -28.98 23.53 9.76
CA LEU A 6 -28.96 22.40 8.81
C LEU A 6 -27.77 22.41 7.84
N VAL A 7 -27.02 23.51 7.74
CA VAL A 7 -25.91 23.63 6.76
C VAL A 7 -24.58 23.11 7.32
N ALA A 8 -24.45 22.94 8.64
CA ALA A 8 -23.20 22.49 9.26
C ALA A 8 -22.93 20.97 9.14
N CYS A 9 -23.94 20.14 8.83
CA CYS A 9 -23.76 18.68 8.72
C CYS A 9 -23.23 18.20 7.36
N LEU A 10 -23.11 19.08 6.36
CA LEU A 10 -22.74 18.70 4.99
C LEU A 10 -21.28 18.99 4.62
N LEU A 11 -20.49 19.60 5.52
CA LEU A 11 -19.12 20.03 5.21
C LEU A 11 -18.02 19.11 5.71
N THR A 12 -18.35 18.02 6.39
CA THR A 12 -17.41 16.91 6.57
C THR A 12 -17.65 15.90 5.46
N ILE A 13 -17.28 16.26 4.23
CA ILE A 13 -16.95 15.24 3.25
C ILE A 13 -15.67 14.61 3.79
N SER A 14 -15.81 13.63 4.68
CA SER A 14 -14.74 12.71 4.96
C SER A 14 -14.46 12.02 3.64
N PHE A 15 -13.33 12.34 3.00
CA PHE A 15 -12.79 11.58 1.89
C PHE A 15 -12.41 10.21 2.44
N ALA A 16 -13.39 9.35 2.72
CA ALA A 16 -13.12 7.99 3.12
C ALA A 16 -12.45 7.28 1.95
N SER A 17 -11.45 6.44 2.24
CA SER A 17 -10.92 5.56 1.21
C SER A 17 -12.05 4.72 0.62
N ASP A 18 -11.88 4.28 -0.62
CA ASP A 18 -12.85 3.38 -1.24
C ASP A 18 -12.74 2.00 -0.56
N PRO A 19 -13.76 1.54 0.21
CA PRO A 19 -13.67 0.30 0.95
C PRO A 19 -13.45 -0.92 0.04
N ALA A 20 -13.94 -0.86 -1.21
CA ALA A 20 -13.73 -1.93 -2.18
C ALA A 20 -12.27 -2.01 -2.62
N LYS A 21 -11.58 -0.86 -2.75
CA LYS A 21 -10.16 -0.80 -3.10
C LYS A 21 -9.27 -1.23 -1.94
N VAL A 22 -9.58 -0.79 -0.71
CA VAL A 22 -8.92 -1.28 0.50
C VAL A 22 -9.04 -2.80 0.58
N LYS A 23 -10.26 -3.34 0.47
CA LYS A 23 -10.47 -4.77 0.48
C LYS A 23 -9.68 -5.49 -0.62
N LYS A 24 -9.68 -4.96 -1.85
CA LYS A 24 -8.92 -5.54 -2.97
C LYS A 24 -7.42 -5.59 -2.69
N PHE A 25 -6.86 -4.56 -2.06
CA PHE A 25 -5.45 -4.54 -1.65
C PHE A 25 -5.16 -5.65 -0.61
N TYR A 26 -5.99 -5.79 0.41
CA TYR A 26 -5.80 -6.84 1.41
C TYR A 26 -6.03 -8.25 0.83
N ASP A 27 -6.99 -8.43 -0.06
CA ASP A 27 -7.21 -9.69 -0.77
C ASP A 27 -5.98 -10.10 -1.61
N SER A 28 -5.25 -9.14 -2.21
CA SER A 28 -4.04 -9.46 -2.97
C SER A 28 -2.88 -9.88 -2.08
N ILE A 29 -2.73 -9.26 -0.90
CA ILE A 29 -1.77 -9.68 0.12
C ILE A 29 -2.08 -11.10 0.59
N ASP A 30 -3.34 -11.39 0.93
CA ASP A 30 -3.78 -12.74 1.29
C ASP A 30 -3.49 -13.77 0.19
N THR A 31 -3.69 -13.38 -1.07
CA THR A 31 -3.38 -14.23 -2.23
C THR A 31 -1.87 -14.51 -2.31
N CYS A 32 -1.03 -13.48 -2.17
CA CYS A 32 0.42 -13.63 -2.17
C CYS A 32 0.93 -14.49 -1.01
N VAL A 33 0.36 -14.33 0.19
CA VAL A 33 0.63 -15.20 1.34
C VAL A 33 0.33 -16.66 0.99
N GLN A 34 -0.77 -16.94 0.31
CA GLN A 34 -1.16 -18.32 -0.06
C GLN A 34 -0.26 -18.91 -1.14
N GLU A 35 0.02 -18.15 -2.20
CA GLU A 35 0.85 -18.59 -3.34
C GLU A 35 2.29 -18.89 -2.91
N LEU A 36 2.86 -18.07 -2.02
CA LEU A 36 4.24 -18.24 -1.55
C LEU A 36 4.41 -19.35 -0.49
N HIS A 37 3.31 -19.81 0.15
CA HIS A 37 3.38 -20.73 1.31
C HIS A 37 2.80 -22.15 1.09
N THR A 38 2.61 -22.67 -0.13
CA THR A 38 2.01 -24.02 -0.28
C THR A 38 3.02 -25.15 -0.51
N PRO A 39 2.96 -26.24 0.29
CA PRO A 39 1.83 -27.20 0.23
C PRO A 39 1.12 -27.54 1.57
N GLY A 40 -0.24 -27.57 1.58
CA GLY A 40 -1.08 -28.22 2.64
C GLY A 40 -2.21 -27.40 3.34
N VAL A 41 -2.56 -26.19 2.88
CA VAL A 41 -3.42 -25.13 3.48
C VAL A 41 -4.67 -25.57 4.30
N PRO A 42 -4.88 -25.02 5.52
CA PRO A 42 -5.84 -23.90 5.72
C PRO A 42 -5.39 -22.89 6.82
N LYS A 43 -5.94 -21.68 7.05
CA LYS A 43 -6.85 -20.71 6.40
C LYS A 43 -6.68 -19.39 7.17
N LYS A 44 -6.82 -18.25 6.48
CA LYS A 44 -7.16 -16.90 7.00
C LYS A 44 -6.74 -16.61 8.46
N SER A 45 -5.52 -16.13 8.64
CA SER A 45 -5.18 -15.34 9.82
C SER A 45 -5.52 -13.87 9.53
N PRO A 46 -6.09 -13.10 10.48
CA PRO A 46 -6.20 -11.65 10.31
C PRO A 46 -4.83 -11.07 9.99
N LEU A 47 -4.78 -10.11 9.06
CA LEU A 47 -3.54 -9.47 8.65
C LEU A 47 -2.81 -8.88 9.86
N ASN A 48 -1.68 -9.48 10.20
CA ASN A 48 -0.70 -8.91 11.11
C ASN A 48 0.48 -8.36 10.29
N ILE A 49 1.23 -7.42 10.86
CA ILE A 49 2.41 -6.81 10.20
C ILE A 49 3.43 -7.88 9.78
N GLU A 50 3.47 -9.02 10.49
CA GLU A 50 4.35 -10.16 10.20
C GLU A 50 4.09 -10.79 8.81
N GLN A 51 2.89 -10.61 8.24
CA GLN A 51 2.57 -11.07 6.89
C GLN A 51 3.10 -10.16 5.77
N TYR A 52 3.67 -8.98 6.08
CA TYR A 52 4.26 -8.10 5.08
C TYR A 52 5.76 -8.35 4.92
N THR A 53 6.14 -9.60 4.66
CA THR A 53 7.53 -9.89 4.28
C THR A 53 7.84 -9.23 2.93
N PRO A 54 9.13 -8.91 2.65
CA PRO A 54 9.50 -8.29 1.39
C PRO A 54 9.01 -9.04 0.14
N ASP A 55 9.01 -10.38 0.17
CA ASP A 55 8.53 -11.21 -0.93
C ASP A 55 7.01 -11.12 -1.13
N ILE A 56 6.24 -11.04 -0.03
CA ILE A 56 4.78 -10.85 -0.10
C ILE A 56 4.45 -9.47 -0.66
N VAL A 57 5.19 -8.44 -0.24
CA VAL A 57 5.04 -7.08 -0.78
C VAL A 57 5.39 -7.06 -2.27
N LEU A 58 6.51 -7.66 -2.68
CA LEU A 58 6.90 -7.75 -4.09
C LEU A 58 5.84 -8.45 -4.93
N CYS A 59 5.31 -9.59 -4.46
CA CYS A 59 4.21 -10.29 -5.10
C CYS A 59 2.98 -9.39 -5.26
N SER A 60 2.61 -8.63 -4.23
CA SER A 60 1.45 -7.74 -4.30
C SER A 60 1.67 -6.61 -5.30
N LEU A 61 2.86 -6.02 -5.33
CA LEU A 61 3.22 -4.99 -6.32
C LEU A 61 3.08 -5.52 -7.76
N HIS A 62 3.47 -6.78 -8.02
CA HIS A 62 3.25 -7.42 -9.31
C HIS A 62 1.75 -7.61 -9.62
N LYS A 63 0.94 -8.07 -8.67
CA LYS A 63 -0.51 -8.30 -8.89
C LYS A 63 -1.31 -7.03 -9.17
N HIS A 64 -0.78 -5.87 -8.83
CA HIS A 64 -1.38 -4.57 -9.13
C HIS A 64 -0.62 -3.79 -10.22
N ASP A 65 0.22 -4.49 -11.00
CA ASP A 65 0.96 -3.92 -12.13
C ASP A 65 1.81 -2.69 -11.77
N MET A 66 2.32 -2.63 -10.52
CA MET A 66 3.15 -1.54 -10.01
C MET A 66 4.63 -1.75 -10.22
N ILE A 67 5.01 -2.87 -10.84
CA ILE A 67 6.38 -3.16 -11.25
C ILE A 67 6.43 -3.08 -12.79
N ASP A 68 7.43 -2.40 -13.33
CA ASP A 68 7.67 -2.33 -14.78
C ASP A 68 8.36 -3.59 -15.31
N GLU A 69 8.56 -3.63 -16.63
CA GLU A 69 9.22 -4.76 -17.30
C GLU A 69 10.67 -4.97 -16.88
N GLN A 70 11.30 -3.96 -16.28
CA GLN A 70 12.68 -4.02 -15.78
C GLN A 70 12.75 -4.46 -14.31
N GLY A 71 11.62 -4.68 -13.66
CA GLY A 71 11.54 -5.05 -12.25
C GLY A 71 11.60 -3.87 -11.28
N LEU A 72 11.39 -2.63 -11.75
CA LEU A 72 11.38 -1.42 -10.94
C LEU A 72 9.95 -0.96 -10.62
N ILE A 73 9.79 -0.29 -9.49
CA ILE A 73 8.51 0.25 -9.02
C ILE A 73 8.11 1.44 -9.90
N ILE A 74 6.91 1.36 -10.47
CA ILE A 74 6.23 2.46 -11.16
C ILE A 74 5.65 3.38 -10.08
N LYS A 75 6.39 4.43 -9.74
CA LYS A 75 6.09 5.36 -8.64
C LYS A 75 4.66 5.91 -8.72
N GLU A 76 4.20 6.26 -9.91
CA GLU A 76 2.88 6.86 -10.15
C GLU A 76 1.76 5.89 -9.77
N LYS A 77 1.85 4.61 -10.17
CA LYS A 77 0.85 3.59 -9.85
C LYS A 77 0.85 3.24 -8.36
N LEU A 78 2.02 3.19 -7.74
CA LEU A 78 2.12 2.98 -6.30
C LEU A 78 1.45 4.13 -5.53
N PHE A 79 1.64 5.37 -5.99
CA PHE A 79 1.04 6.55 -5.36
C PHE A 79 -0.47 6.64 -5.57
N GLU A 80 -0.96 6.27 -6.75
CA GLU A 80 -2.39 6.11 -7.00
C GLU A 80 -3.00 5.07 -6.06
N ASN A 81 -2.29 3.97 -5.80
CA ASN A 81 -2.75 2.99 -4.83
C ASN A 81 -2.78 3.52 -3.39
N PHE A 82 -1.80 4.35 -2.99
CA PHE A 82 -1.88 5.03 -1.69
C PHE A 82 -3.09 5.96 -1.60
N ASP A 83 -3.40 6.71 -2.65
CA ASP A 83 -4.61 7.55 -2.71
C ASP A 83 -5.89 6.72 -2.54
N ASN A 84 -5.86 5.44 -2.91
CA ASN A 84 -6.99 4.52 -2.80
C ASN A 84 -7.12 3.86 -1.43
N ILE A 85 -6.06 3.76 -0.62
CA ILE A 85 -6.05 3.00 0.64
C ILE A 85 -5.71 3.85 1.89
N ILE A 86 -5.50 5.15 1.72
CA ILE A 86 -5.23 6.11 2.79
C ILE A 86 -6.10 7.37 2.59
N SER A 87 -7.12 7.56 3.42
CA SER A 87 -7.95 8.78 3.45
C SER A 87 -7.27 9.98 4.12
N ASP A 88 -6.51 9.73 5.19
CA ASP A 88 -5.90 10.78 5.97
C ASP A 88 -4.79 11.45 5.15
N GLU A 89 -5.01 12.71 4.75
CA GLU A 89 -4.08 13.46 3.91
C GLU A 89 -2.68 13.61 4.52
N THR A 90 -2.58 13.65 5.85
CA THR A 90 -1.28 13.73 6.54
C THR A 90 -0.54 12.41 6.44
N LYS A 91 -1.23 11.28 6.67
CA LYS A 91 -0.66 9.94 6.49
C LYS A 91 -0.31 9.66 5.03
N LEU A 92 -1.16 10.07 4.09
CA LEU A 92 -0.94 9.89 2.67
C LEU A 92 0.32 10.64 2.19
N ARG A 93 0.45 11.90 2.59
CA ARG A 93 1.66 12.69 2.32
C ARG A 93 2.90 12.05 2.94
N GLN A 94 2.81 11.63 4.19
CA GLN A 94 3.91 10.93 4.88
C GLN A 94 4.31 9.64 4.14
N ALA A 95 3.34 8.83 3.68
CA ALA A 95 3.60 7.61 2.92
C ALA A 95 4.35 7.91 1.60
N LYS A 96 3.87 8.90 0.84
CA LYS A 96 4.48 9.32 -0.44
C LYS A 96 5.88 9.90 -0.26
N GLU A 97 6.12 10.66 0.82
CA GLU A 97 7.44 11.19 1.17
C GLU A 97 8.43 10.08 1.52
N ILE A 98 8.04 9.14 2.39
CA ILE A 98 8.88 8.01 2.79
C ILE A 98 9.28 7.17 1.57
N ILE A 99 8.32 6.80 0.73
CA ILE A 99 8.60 5.99 -0.46
C ILE A 99 9.44 6.74 -1.48
N SER A 100 9.21 8.05 -1.68
CA SER A 100 10.06 8.86 -2.57
C SER A 100 11.51 8.81 -2.13
N MET A 101 11.77 9.02 -0.83
CA MET A 101 13.12 8.92 -0.28
C MET A 101 13.73 7.52 -0.47
N CYS A 102 12.96 6.46 -0.24
CA CYS A 102 13.42 5.09 -0.42
C CYS A 102 13.79 4.78 -1.88
N ILE A 103 12.97 5.23 -2.85
CA ILE A 103 13.25 5.08 -4.29
C ILE A 103 14.52 5.82 -4.67
N GLU A 104 14.64 7.10 -4.26
CA GLU A 104 15.82 7.92 -4.57
C GLU A 104 17.10 7.29 -4.03
N GLN A 105 17.09 6.81 -2.78
CA GLN A 105 18.25 6.16 -2.17
C GLN A 105 18.59 4.82 -2.84
N ALA A 106 17.60 3.97 -3.10
CA ALA A 106 17.84 2.65 -3.67
C ALA A 106 18.33 2.74 -5.12
N TYR A 107 17.75 3.64 -5.93
CA TYR A 107 17.94 3.60 -7.38
C TYR A 107 19.27 4.19 -7.83
N GLN A 108 19.94 4.96 -6.97
CA GLN A 108 21.31 5.43 -7.15
C GLN A 108 22.37 4.33 -7.04
N SER A 109 22.04 3.18 -6.45
CA SER A 109 22.98 2.07 -6.28
C SER A 109 23.33 1.39 -7.61
N PRO A 110 24.56 0.88 -7.81
CA PRO A 110 24.94 0.15 -9.03
C PRO A 110 24.51 -1.33 -9.04
N VAL A 111 23.68 -1.76 -8.09
CA VAL A 111 23.16 -3.15 -7.96
C VAL A 111 22.06 -3.46 -8.97
N SER A 112 21.62 -4.72 -9.04
CA SER A 112 20.54 -5.15 -9.95
C SER A 112 19.20 -4.48 -9.64
N ASN A 113 18.29 -4.43 -10.62
CA ASN A 113 16.96 -3.86 -10.42
C ASN A 113 16.13 -4.61 -9.37
N TYR A 114 16.29 -5.93 -9.27
CA TYR A 114 15.66 -6.72 -8.21
C TYR A 114 16.15 -6.26 -6.84
N GLU A 115 17.47 -6.12 -6.64
CA GLU A 115 18.05 -5.65 -5.38
C GLU A 115 17.62 -4.21 -5.05
N LYS A 116 17.50 -3.34 -6.05
CA LYS A 116 16.96 -1.97 -5.90
C LYS A 116 15.53 -2.00 -5.40
N THR A 117 14.66 -2.78 -6.03
CA THR A 117 13.25 -2.88 -5.64
C THR A 117 13.11 -3.47 -4.25
N MET A 118 13.87 -4.51 -3.91
CA MET A 118 13.90 -5.06 -2.55
C MET A 118 14.40 -4.05 -1.52
N ALA A 119 15.38 -3.21 -1.87
CA ALA A 119 15.83 -2.12 -1.01
C ALA A 119 14.71 -1.07 -0.76
N VAL A 120 13.93 -0.73 -1.79
CA VAL A 120 12.76 0.16 -1.62
C VAL A 120 11.72 -0.47 -0.70
N ILE A 121 11.37 -1.75 -0.92
CA ILE A 121 10.39 -2.48 -0.11
C ILE A 121 10.80 -2.47 1.37
N ASN A 122 12.05 -2.85 1.66
CA ASN A 122 12.57 -2.90 3.04
C ASN A 122 12.61 -1.52 3.70
N CYS A 123 13.01 -0.47 2.95
CA CYS A 123 13.02 0.90 3.45
C CYS A 123 11.58 1.40 3.74
N GLY A 124 10.62 0.99 2.91
CA GLY A 124 9.24 1.44 2.95
C GLY A 124 8.32 0.67 3.89
N THR A 125 8.74 -0.42 4.52
CA THR A 125 7.85 -1.32 5.29
C THR A 125 6.97 -0.60 6.31
N ARG A 126 7.48 0.44 6.98
CA ARG A 126 6.72 1.23 7.97
C ARG A 126 5.51 1.99 7.39
N VAL A 127 5.44 2.14 6.07
CA VAL A 127 4.31 2.79 5.39
C VAL A 127 3.02 1.98 5.54
N ILE A 128 3.13 0.66 5.73
CA ILE A 128 1.98 -0.22 5.93
C ILE A 128 1.16 0.18 7.16
N ASP A 129 1.79 0.70 8.21
CA ASP A 129 1.11 1.16 9.44
C ASP A 129 0.22 2.40 9.19
N LEU A 130 0.40 3.06 8.04
CA LEU A 130 -0.38 4.23 7.63
C LEU A 130 -1.65 3.85 6.87
N PHE A 131 -1.78 2.60 6.41
CA PHE A 131 -2.92 2.13 5.63
C PHE A 131 -4.16 1.98 6.48
N GLU A 132 -5.32 2.17 5.85
CA GLU A 132 -6.59 1.84 6.47
C GLU A 132 -6.76 0.33 6.59
N LYS A 133 -7.35 -0.10 7.70
CA LYS A 133 -7.69 -1.52 7.89
C LYS A 133 -9.02 -1.82 7.19
N PRO A 134 -9.21 -3.03 6.65
CA PRO A 134 -10.51 -3.43 6.11
C PRO A 134 -11.56 -3.36 7.22
N GLN A 135 -12.73 -2.81 6.89
CA GLN A 135 -13.90 -2.73 7.78
C GLN A 135 -14.62 -4.08 7.86
#